data_AF-A0A0K9XBN1-F1
#
_entry.id   AF-A0A0K9XBN1-F1
#
_cell.length_a   1.000
_cell.length_b   1.000
_cell.length_c   1.000
_cell.angle_alpha   90.00
_cell.angle_beta   90.00
_cell.angle_gamma   90.00
#
_symmetry.space_group_name_H-M   'P 1'
#
loop_
_entity.id
_entity.type
_entity.pdbx_description
1 polymer ?
#
loop_
_entity_poly.entity_id
_entity_poly.type
_entity_poly.pdbx_seq_one_letter_code
_entity_poly.pdbx_strand_id
1 'polypeptide(L)'
;MRPTTRRRLGLSSVLALGIALPGLAVQPASAAAAAPMTISVDKASATPGSTVTITMTFTNDQQTNTQFVYQSIQPTWNTTQDPGLKYAFKSCTGEAVQCDVNGTSGTVRYNVPVIPGATRTVKLTYDIAADSACGPSRRIDFYSYVYYEYQGGQAKKDGVYNTGTDIACKTTPARAALKGAHTAKGLKAPAGRH
;
A
#
# COMPACT_ATOMS: atom_id res chain seq x y z
N MET A 1 49.70 53.41 -53.72
CA MET A 1 49.92 52.47 -52.59
C MET A 1 48.98 52.80 -51.44
N ARG A 2 47.98 51.94 -51.18
CA ARG A 2 47.55 51.53 -49.83
C ARG A 2 46.48 50.43 -49.96
N PRO A 3 46.78 49.18 -49.61
CA PRO A 3 45.77 48.15 -49.47
C PRO A 3 45.21 48.21 -48.03
N THR A 4 43.88 48.17 -47.90
CA THR A 4 43.23 47.85 -46.63
C THR A 4 42.36 46.62 -46.82
N THR A 5 43.01 45.47 -46.71
CA THR A 5 42.43 44.16 -46.42
C THR A 5 41.92 44.16 -44.99
N ARG A 6 40.65 43.77 -44.76
CA ARG A 6 40.22 42.95 -43.60
C ARG A 6 38.70 42.75 -43.57
N ARG A 7 38.29 41.48 -43.74
CA ARG A 7 37.39 40.69 -42.88
C ARG A 7 36.54 39.73 -43.72
N ARG A 8 37.10 38.55 -43.97
CA ARG A 8 36.34 37.31 -44.17
C ARG A 8 36.79 36.33 -43.08
N LEU A 9 36.29 36.55 -41.87
CA LEU A 9 36.36 35.59 -40.76
C LEU A 9 34.92 35.42 -40.28
N GLY A 10 34.19 34.52 -40.93
CA GLY A 10 32.76 34.34 -40.60
C GLY A 10 32.18 32.99 -41.01
N LEU A 11 32.98 32.02 -41.43
CA LEU A 11 32.46 30.75 -41.95
C LEU A 11 33.11 29.48 -41.37
N SER A 12 33.85 29.58 -40.26
CA SER A 12 34.49 28.41 -39.64
C SER A 12 33.85 27.99 -38.31
N SER A 13 32.98 28.80 -37.72
CA SER A 13 32.43 28.55 -36.38
C SER A 13 31.18 27.66 -36.36
N VAL A 14 30.49 27.49 -37.50
CA VAL A 14 29.23 26.73 -37.55
C VAL A 14 29.45 25.22 -37.74
N LEU A 15 30.56 24.81 -38.36
CA LEU A 15 30.84 23.39 -38.61
C LEU A 15 31.38 22.64 -37.38
N ALA A 16 31.89 23.35 -36.37
CA ALA A 16 32.43 22.73 -35.15
C ALA A 16 31.35 22.30 -34.14
N LEU A 17 30.11 22.82 -34.23
CA LEU A 17 29.03 22.44 -33.31
C LEU A 17 28.31 21.15 -33.70
N GLY A 18 28.45 20.66 -34.93
CA GLY A 18 27.73 19.48 -35.43
C GLY A 18 28.33 18.13 -35.00
N ILE A 19 29.59 18.09 -34.58
CA ILE A 19 30.32 16.84 -34.30
C ILE A 19 30.35 16.49 -32.79
N ALA A 20 29.96 17.41 -31.91
CA ALA A 20 29.99 17.18 -30.47
C ALA A 20 28.70 16.56 -29.87
N LEU A 21 27.60 16.50 -30.63
CA LEU A 21 26.31 15.99 -30.10
C LEU A 21 26.05 14.47 -30.15
N PRO A 22 26.73 13.61 -30.95
CA PRO A 22 26.45 12.16 -30.89
C PRO A 22 27.12 11.47 -29.68
N GLY A 23 27.95 12.20 -28.91
CA GLY A 23 28.62 11.69 -27.71
C GLY A 23 27.78 11.74 -26.42
N LEU A 24 26.57 12.30 -26.46
CA LEU A 24 25.56 12.09 -25.42
C LEU A 24 24.97 10.68 -25.63
N ALA A 25 25.82 9.69 -25.37
CA ALA A 25 25.44 8.30 -25.27
C ALA A 25 24.17 8.24 -24.41
N VAL A 26 23.12 7.69 -25.00
CA VAL A 26 21.91 7.26 -24.32
C VAL A 26 22.36 6.46 -23.11
N GLN A 27 22.44 7.10 -21.94
CA GLN A 27 22.64 6.35 -20.72
C GLN A 27 21.43 5.43 -20.64
N PRO A 28 21.62 4.11 -20.59
CA PRO A 28 20.50 3.21 -20.41
C PRO A 28 19.79 3.68 -19.15
N ALA A 29 18.51 4.02 -19.28
CA ALA A 29 17.68 4.34 -18.13
C ALA A 29 17.71 3.11 -17.23
N SER A 30 18.53 3.16 -16.17
CA SER A 30 18.55 2.12 -15.17
C SER A 30 17.21 2.22 -14.45
N ALA A 31 16.32 1.29 -14.74
CA ALA A 31 15.10 1.15 -13.98
C ALA A 31 15.49 0.96 -12.50
N ALA A 32 14.92 1.78 -11.62
CA ALA A 32 15.15 1.61 -10.19
C ALA A 32 14.80 0.16 -9.81
N ALA A 33 15.66 -0.47 -9.01
CA ALA A 33 15.42 -1.83 -8.55
C ALA A 33 14.03 -1.91 -7.89
N ALA A 34 13.27 -2.95 -8.23
CA ALA A 34 11.97 -3.17 -7.64
C ALA A 34 12.11 -3.24 -6.10
N ALA A 35 11.18 -2.58 -5.40
CA ALA A 35 11.15 -2.65 -3.94
C ALA A 35 11.04 -4.13 -3.50
N PRO A 36 11.79 -4.56 -2.46
CA PRO A 36 11.71 -5.93 -1.94
C PRO A 36 10.38 -6.21 -1.22
N MET A 37 9.47 -5.23 -1.17
CA MET A 37 8.20 -5.30 -0.49
C MET A 37 7.08 -4.79 -1.40
N THR A 38 6.02 -5.57 -1.53
CA THR A 38 4.75 -5.13 -2.12
C THR A 38 3.63 -5.31 -1.11
N ILE A 39 2.78 -4.29 -0.98
CA ILE A 39 1.66 -4.28 -0.04
C ILE A 39 0.40 -3.88 -0.80
N SER A 40 -0.68 -4.60 -0.56
CA SER A 40 -1.97 -4.34 -1.18
C SER A 40 -3.12 -4.53 -0.21
N VAL A 41 -4.26 -3.96 -0.54
CA VAL A 41 -5.52 -4.07 0.21
C VAL A 41 -6.61 -4.64 -0.68
N ASP A 42 -7.54 -5.38 -0.09
CA ASP A 42 -8.65 -6.00 -0.82
C ASP A 42 -9.74 -5.01 -1.26
N LYS A 43 -9.79 -3.82 -0.66
CA LYS A 43 -10.72 -2.74 -1.01
C LYS A 43 -10.11 -1.38 -0.74
N ALA A 44 -10.59 -0.35 -1.44
CA ALA A 44 -10.19 1.04 -1.23
C ALA A 44 -11.07 1.81 -0.21
N SER A 45 -12.20 1.22 0.20
CA SER A 45 -13.09 1.81 1.19
C SER A 45 -13.86 0.77 1.97
N ALA A 46 -14.19 1.08 3.22
CA ALA A 46 -14.92 0.21 4.14
C ALA A 46 -15.86 1.05 5.04
N THR A 47 -16.86 0.41 5.63
CA THR A 47 -17.81 1.02 6.58
C THR A 47 -17.65 0.40 7.97
N PRO A 48 -18.18 1.01 9.04
CA PRO A 48 -18.20 0.39 10.36
C PRO A 48 -18.77 -1.04 10.32
N GLY A 49 -18.12 -1.97 11.03
CA GLY A 49 -18.44 -3.40 11.03
C GLY A 49 -17.85 -4.21 9.86
N SER A 50 -17.09 -3.58 8.96
CA SER A 50 -16.42 -4.28 7.85
C SER A 50 -15.06 -4.85 8.28
N THR A 51 -14.65 -5.92 7.60
CA THR A 51 -13.27 -6.44 7.64
C THR A 51 -12.50 -5.95 6.41
N VAL A 52 -11.21 -5.66 6.59
CA VAL A 52 -10.25 -5.33 5.52
C VAL A 52 -9.08 -6.32 5.58
N THR A 53 -8.58 -6.74 4.42
CA THR A 53 -7.42 -7.62 4.29
C THR A 53 -6.25 -6.87 3.66
N ILE A 54 -5.12 -6.85 4.34
CA ILE A 54 -3.83 -6.37 3.85
C ILE A 54 -3.01 -7.59 3.43
N THR A 55 -2.54 -7.61 2.19
CA THR A 55 -1.59 -8.62 1.69
C THR A 55 -0.20 -8.01 1.64
N MET A 56 0.77 -8.65 2.28
CA MET A 56 2.15 -8.23 2.33
C MET A 56 3.03 -9.32 1.71
N THR A 57 3.78 -8.97 0.68
CA THR A 57 4.69 -9.89 -0.01
C THR A 57 6.12 -9.35 0.03
N PHE A 58 7.00 -10.11 0.69
CA PHE A 58 8.44 -9.92 0.64
C PHE A 58 9.02 -10.68 -0.56
N THR A 59 9.94 -10.06 -1.29
CA THR A 59 10.72 -10.67 -2.37
C THR A 59 12.20 -10.56 -2.02
N ASN A 60 12.93 -11.68 -2.06
CA ASN A 60 14.38 -11.62 -1.93
C ASN A 60 15.01 -11.03 -3.21
N ASP A 61 15.36 -9.75 -3.16
CA ASP A 61 16.04 -9.00 -4.22
C ASP A 61 17.57 -9.17 -4.21
N GLN A 62 18.12 -10.08 -3.39
CA GLN A 62 19.54 -10.33 -3.25
C GLN A 62 19.99 -11.52 -4.09
N GLN A 63 21.31 -11.58 -4.37
CA GLN A 63 21.95 -12.69 -5.08
C GLN A 63 22.21 -13.91 -4.17
N THR A 64 21.99 -13.79 -2.87
CA THR A 64 22.15 -14.88 -1.89
C THR A 64 20.86 -15.12 -1.14
N ASN A 65 20.74 -16.28 -0.49
CA ASN A 65 19.61 -16.57 0.38
C ASN A 65 19.49 -15.49 1.47
N THR A 66 18.26 -15.09 1.73
CA THR A 66 17.89 -14.32 2.92
C THR A 66 17.62 -15.30 4.05
N GLN A 67 18.35 -15.18 5.15
CA GLN A 67 18.26 -16.06 6.31
C GLN A 67 17.46 -15.48 7.48
N PHE A 68 17.11 -14.20 7.41
CA PHE A 68 16.23 -13.56 8.38
C PHE A 68 15.39 -12.48 7.70
N VAL A 69 14.10 -12.43 8.00
CA VAL A 69 13.21 -11.35 7.58
C VAL A 69 12.28 -11.01 8.74
N TYR A 70 12.29 -9.76 9.16
CA TYR A 70 11.36 -9.18 10.10
C TYR A 70 10.58 -8.07 9.41
N GLN A 71 9.29 -8.00 9.69
CA GLN A 71 8.44 -6.93 9.22
C GLN A 71 7.48 -6.49 10.32
N SER A 72 7.25 -5.19 10.44
CA SER A 72 6.16 -4.64 11.26
C SER A 72 5.18 -3.87 10.38
N ILE A 73 3.92 -3.84 10.78
CA ILE A 73 2.91 -2.91 10.28
C ILE A 73 2.39 -2.06 11.42
N GLN A 74 2.32 -0.75 11.20
CA GLN A 74 1.95 0.24 12.21
C GLN A 74 1.06 1.30 11.57
N PRO A 75 0.11 1.88 12.33
CA PRO A 75 -0.70 2.95 11.81
C PRO A 75 0.12 4.21 11.61
N THR A 76 -0.28 5.04 10.64
CA THR A 76 0.32 6.36 10.49
C THR A 76 -0.01 7.26 11.70
N TRP A 77 0.74 8.35 11.84
CA TRP A 77 0.45 9.36 12.86
C TRP A 77 -0.99 9.89 12.76
N ASN A 78 -1.45 10.24 11.55
CA ASN A 78 -2.79 10.76 11.32
C ASN A 78 -3.88 9.77 11.75
N THR A 79 -3.72 8.48 11.42
CA THR A 79 -4.65 7.44 11.84
C THR A 79 -4.63 7.26 13.37
N THR A 80 -3.45 7.32 13.99
CA THR A 80 -3.30 7.21 15.46
C THR A 80 -3.95 8.39 16.21
N GLN A 81 -3.94 9.58 15.62
CA GLN A 81 -4.48 10.81 16.22
C GLN A 81 -5.98 11.02 16.02
N ASP A 82 -6.68 10.17 15.25
CA ASP A 82 -8.14 10.28 15.10
C ASP A 82 -8.85 9.37 16.11
N PRO A 83 -9.29 9.89 17.28
CA PRO A 83 -9.96 9.08 18.30
C PRO A 83 -11.33 8.55 17.85
N GLY A 84 -11.87 9.05 16.73
CA GLY A 84 -13.10 8.53 16.13
C GLY A 84 -12.89 7.24 15.36
N LEU A 85 -11.67 6.94 14.90
CA LEU A 85 -11.36 5.72 14.16
C LEU A 85 -11.09 4.57 15.12
N LYS A 86 -11.97 3.57 15.08
CA LYS A 86 -11.86 2.35 15.88
C LYS A 86 -11.68 1.16 14.94
N TYR A 87 -10.53 0.50 15.04
CA TYR A 87 -10.23 -0.72 14.30
C TYR A 87 -9.21 -1.56 15.07
N ALA A 88 -9.17 -2.86 14.79
CA ALA A 88 -8.19 -3.76 15.38
C ALA A 88 -7.87 -4.91 14.44
N PHE A 89 -6.59 -5.26 14.33
CA PHE A 89 -6.17 -6.48 13.68
C PHE A 89 -6.72 -7.70 14.43
N LYS A 90 -7.12 -8.70 13.65
CA LYS A 90 -7.78 -9.92 14.12
C LYS A 90 -6.99 -11.17 13.79
N SER A 91 -6.37 -11.22 12.61
CA SER A 91 -5.60 -12.38 12.19
C SER A 91 -4.39 -11.99 11.36
N CYS A 92 -3.39 -12.87 11.40
CA CYS A 92 -2.19 -12.84 10.57
C CYS A 92 -1.93 -14.28 10.11
N THR A 93 -1.91 -14.54 8.81
CA THR A 93 -1.73 -15.88 8.25
C THR A 93 -0.83 -15.86 7.02
N GLY A 94 -0.19 -16.98 6.69
CA GLY A 94 0.64 -17.12 5.48
C GLY A 94 2.01 -17.74 5.77
N GLU A 95 2.99 -17.37 4.96
CA GLU A 95 4.33 -17.98 4.95
C GLU A 95 5.26 -17.36 6.01
N ALA A 96 4.92 -17.54 7.28
CA ALA A 96 5.65 -16.96 8.40
C ALA A 96 5.84 -17.97 9.56
N VAL A 97 7.00 -17.87 10.22
CA VAL A 97 7.29 -18.62 11.46
C VAL A 97 6.65 -17.94 12.66
N GLN A 98 6.38 -16.64 12.56
CA GLN A 98 5.71 -15.84 13.57
C GLN A 98 4.89 -14.76 12.85
N CYS A 99 3.62 -14.63 13.21
CA CYS A 99 2.67 -13.73 12.57
C CYS A 99 1.74 -13.21 13.68
N ASP A 100 2.16 -12.15 14.35
CA ASP A 100 1.47 -11.63 15.53
C ASP A 100 0.77 -10.32 15.20
N VAL A 101 -0.43 -10.17 15.74
CA VAL A 101 -1.21 -8.93 15.65
C VAL A 101 -1.70 -8.56 17.04
N ASN A 102 -1.62 -7.27 17.36
CA ASN A 102 -2.09 -6.74 18.63
C ASN A 102 -2.65 -5.33 18.43
N GLY A 103 -3.94 -5.17 18.71
CA GLY A 103 -4.65 -3.91 18.57
C GLY A 103 -4.52 -3.36 17.14
N THR A 104 -3.87 -2.21 17.00
CA THR A 104 -3.73 -1.49 15.72
C THR A 104 -2.43 -1.78 14.97
N SER A 105 -1.62 -2.76 15.43
CA SER A 105 -0.32 -3.08 14.87
C SER A 105 -0.09 -4.59 14.70
N GLY A 106 0.95 -4.96 13.96
CA GLY A 106 1.36 -6.36 13.81
C GLY A 106 2.84 -6.52 13.47
N THR A 107 3.35 -7.73 13.68
CA THR A 107 4.73 -8.14 13.40
C THR A 107 4.78 -9.50 12.74
N VAL A 108 5.68 -9.66 11.77
CA VAL A 108 5.83 -10.86 10.96
C VAL A 108 7.30 -11.25 10.91
N ARG A 109 7.59 -12.53 11.12
CA ARG A 109 8.86 -13.15 10.77
C ARG A 109 8.61 -14.23 9.73
N TYR A 110 9.13 -14.04 8.53
CA TYR A 110 8.83 -14.92 7.41
C TYR A 110 9.57 -16.26 7.48
N ASN A 111 9.06 -17.25 6.76
CA ASN A 111 9.74 -18.52 6.56
C ASN A 111 11.04 -18.33 5.78
N VAL A 112 12.16 -18.73 6.39
CA VAL A 112 13.52 -18.64 5.84
C VAL A 112 14.14 -20.06 5.71
N PRO A 113 15.10 -20.27 4.79
CA PRO A 113 15.65 -19.30 3.86
C PRO A 113 14.68 -18.88 2.75
N VAL A 114 14.80 -17.64 2.29
CA VAL A 114 14.18 -17.17 1.04
C VAL A 114 15.27 -17.11 -0.02
N ILE A 115 15.21 -17.99 -1.02
CA ILE A 115 16.21 -18.04 -2.10
C ILE A 115 16.09 -16.79 -3.01
N PRO A 116 17.14 -16.39 -3.75
CA PRO A 116 17.09 -15.27 -4.68
C PRO A 116 15.85 -15.30 -5.60
N GLY A 117 15.13 -14.17 -5.68
CA GLY A 117 13.92 -14.01 -6.48
C GLY A 117 12.66 -14.68 -5.93
N ALA A 118 12.75 -15.54 -4.90
CA ALA A 118 11.57 -16.13 -4.28
C ALA A 118 10.84 -15.11 -3.38
N THR A 119 9.55 -15.38 -3.17
CA THR A 119 8.68 -14.53 -2.36
C THR A 119 8.17 -15.25 -1.12
N ARG A 120 7.72 -14.46 -0.14
CA ARG A 120 6.93 -14.92 1.00
C ARG A 120 5.76 -13.97 1.20
N THR A 121 4.58 -14.53 1.33
CA THR A 121 3.34 -13.75 1.42
C THR A 121 2.62 -14.02 2.74
N VAL A 122 2.14 -12.95 3.37
CA VAL A 122 1.21 -13.02 4.50
C VAL A 122 -0.01 -12.14 4.26
N LYS A 123 -1.10 -12.47 4.93
CA LYS A 123 -2.36 -11.73 4.96
C LYS A 123 -2.68 -11.34 6.39
N LEU A 124 -2.92 -10.05 6.60
CA LEU A 124 -3.38 -9.50 7.86
C LEU A 124 -4.80 -9.01 7.68
N THR A 125 -5.68 -9.36 8.61
CA THR A 125 -7.05 -8.85 8.61
C THR A 125 -7.28 -7.95 9.80
N TYR A 126 -7.97 -6.84 9.59
CA TYR A 126 -8.45 -5.99 10.67
C TYR A 126 -9.94 -5.70 10.48
N ASP A 127 -10.63 -5.58 11.61
CA ASP A 127 -12.03 -5.19 11.66
C ASP A 127 -12.11 -3.69 11.98
N ILE A 128 -13.01 -2.98 11.30
CA ILE A 128 -13.43 -1.64 11.69
C ILE A 128 -14.59 -1.80 12.66
N ALA A 129 -14.46 -1.28 13.87
CA ALA A 129 -15.48 -1.42 14.90
C ALA A 129 -16.82 -0.84 14.42
N ALA A 130 -17.93 -1.44 14.85
CA ALA A 130 -19.27 -1.01 14.44
C ALA A 130 -19.62 0.42 14.91
N ASP A 131 -18.98 0.90 15.97
CA ASP A 131 -19.10 2.24 16.54
C ASP A 131 -17.97 3.19 16.11
N SER A 132 -17.14 2.78 15.13
CA SER A 132 -16.15 3.67 14.53
C SER A 132 -16.86 4.84 13.86
N ALA A 133 -16.43 6.07 14.18
CA ALA A 133 -17.00 7.29 13.64
C ALA A 133 -16.51 7.53 12.20
N CYS A 134 -16.74 6.61 11.26
CA CYS A 134 -16.38 6.83 9.86
C CYS A 134 -16.99 8.12 9.28
N GLY A 135 -16.35 8.71 8.26
CA GLY A 135 -16.74 10.00 7.70
C GLY A 135 -16.00 10.35 6.40
N PRO A 136 -16.43 11.41 5.68
CA PRO A 136 -15.95 11.71 4.33
C PRO A 136 -14.44 12.00 4.24
N SER A 137 -13.81 12.47 5.32
CA SER A 137 -12.38 12.80 5.39
C SER A 137 -11.55 11.77 6.17
N ARG A 138 -12.16 10.69 6.67
CA ARG A 138 -11.49 9.75 7.57
C ARG A 138 -10.90 8.57 6.83
N ARG A 139 -9.63 8.30 7.12
CA ARG A 139 -8.85 7.25 6.49
C ARG A 139 -8.10 6.44 7.54
N ILE A 140 -8.10 5.12 7.39
CA ILE A 140 -7.21 4.24 8.13
C ILE A 140 -6.04 3.96 7.20
N ASP A 141 -4.83 4.32 7.62
CA ASP A 141 -3.62 4.14 6.82
C ASP A 141 -2.46 3.62 7.67
N PHE A 142 -1.59 2.83 7.05
CA PHE A 142 -0.50 2.12 7.68
C PHE A 142 0.81 2.37 6.94
N TYR A 143 1.92 2.23 7.66
CA TYR A 143 3.23 1.99 7.06
C TYR A 143 3.77 0.66 7.54
N SER A 144 4.73 0.13 6.79
CA SER A 144 5.45 -1.07 7.16
C SER A 144 6.95 -0.83 7.18
N TYR A 145 7.63 -1.38 8.18
CA TYR A 145 9.07 -1.46 8.20
C TYR A 145 9.49 -2.90 7.92
N VAL A 146 10.46 -3.10 7.04
CA VAL A 146 11.10 -4.40 6.79
C VAL A 146 12.57 -4.33 7.15
N TYR A 147 13.09 -5.41 7.71
CA TYR A 147 14.50 -5.66 7.93
C TYR A 147 14.81 -7.09 7.49
N TYR A 148 15.87 -7.29 6.74
CA TYR A 148 16.28 -8.63 6.34
C TYR A 148 17.79 -8.76 6.22
N GLU A 149 18.26 -9.98 6.50
CA GLU A 149 19.66 -10.35 6.45
C GLU A 149 19.90 -11.38 5.36
N TYR A 150 21.00 -11.23 4.64
CA TYR A 150 21.45 -12.10 3.57
C TYR A 150 22.95 -12.38 3.73
N GLN A 151 23.57 -13.14 2.80
CA GLN A 151 24.99 -13.53 2.88
C GLN A 151 25.38 -14.20 4.23
N GLY A 152 24.51 -15.06 4.77
CA GLY A 152 24.82 -15.77 6.02
C GLY A 152 24.95 -14.87 7.25
N GLY A 153 24.28 -13.72 7.24
CA GLY A 153 24.17 -12.78 8.36
C GLY A 153 25.10 -11.58 8.23
N GLN A 154 25.99 -11.59 7.25
CA GLN A 154 27.04 -10.56 7.11
C GLN A 154 26.52 -9.26 6.50
N ALA A 155 25.40 -9.32 5.77
CA ALA A 155 24.82 -8.17 5.10
C ALA A 155 23.32 -8.05 5.42
N LYS A 156 22.84 -6.82 5.41
CA LYS A 156 21.45 -6.49 5.77
C LYS A 156 20.92 -5.32 4.95
N LYS A 157 19.61 -5.27 4.80
CA LYS A 157 18.87 -4.16 4.21
C LYS A 157 17.60 -3.93 5.03
N ASP A 158 17.16 -2.70 5.05
CA ASP A 158 15.94 -2.28 5.72
C ASP A 158 15.29 -1.08 5.03
N GLY A 159 14.03 -0.83 5.37
CA GLY A 159 13.29 0.27 4.80
C GLY A 159 11.87 0.40 5.33
N VAL A 160 11.31 1.60 5.17
CA VAL A 160 9.92 1.91 5.45
C VAL A 160 9.16 2.00 4.13
N TYR A 161 8.03 1.30 4.04
CA TYR A 161 7.15 1.21 2.89
C TYR A 161 5.77 1.70 3.28
N ASN A 162 5.28 2.70 2.55
CA ASN A 162 3.87 3.04 2.63
C ASN A 162 3.08 1.86 2.07
N THR A 163 2.06 1.44 2.83
CA THR A 163 1.30 0.24 2.49
C THR A 163 0.28 0.49 1.36
N GLY A 164 0.11 1.76 0.95
CA GLY A 164 -0.96 2.15 0.02
C GLY A 164 -2.35 1.87 0.57
N THR A 165 -2.47 1.60 1.88
CA THR A 165 -3.71 1.19 2.55
C THR A 165 -4.63 2.35 2.83
N ASP A 166 -4.64 3.41 2.04
CA ASP A 166 -5.46 4.60 2.32
C ASP A 166 -6.96 4.25 2.21
N ILE A 167 -7.51 3.57 3.24
CA ILE A 167 -8.85 3.00 3.25
C ILE A 167 -9.79 4.10 3.68
N ALA A 168 -10.67 4.51 2.77
CA ALA A 168 -11.74 5.41 3.12
C ALA A 168 -12.70 4.75 4.12
N CYS A 169 -12.74 5.26 5.34
CA CYS A 169 -13.71 4.88 6.37
C CYS A 169 -14.99 5.65 6.09
N LYS A 170 -15.90 5.06 5.30
CA LYS A 170 -17.16 5.69 4.90
C LYS A 170 -18.26 5.42 5.91
N THR A 171 -19.18 6.36 6.08
CA THR A 171 -20.40 6.12 6.88
C THR A 171 -21.19 4.97 6.27
N THR A 172 -21.78 4.11 7.10
CA THR A 172 -22.76 3.13 6.63
C THR A 172 -23.89 3.90 5.94
N PRO A 173 -24.25 3.56 4.69
CA PRO A 173 -25.45 4.13 4.08
C PRO A 173 -26.61 3.89 5.02
N ALA A 174 -27.36 4.94 5.37
CA ALA A 174 -28.59 4.75 6.13
C ALA A 174 -29.41 3.71 5.38
N ARG A 175 -29.68 2.55 5.99
CA ARG A 175 -30.67 1.63 5.44
C ARG A 175 -31.92 2.48 5.27
N ALA A 176 -32.31 2.75 4.02
CA ALA A 176 -33.58 3.38 3.75
C ALA A 176 -34.59 2.60 4.58
N ALA A 177 -35.15 3.26 5.59
CA ALA A 177 -36.11 2.62 6.47
C ALA A 177 -37.17 2.01 5.55
N LEU A 178 -37.26 0.68 5.54
CA LEU A 178 -38.41 -0.04 5.00
C LEU A 178 -39.60 0.36 5.88
N LYS A 179 -40.08 1.59 5.68
CA LYS A 179 -41.34 2.09 6.22
C LYS A 179 -42.42 1.39 5.44
N GLY A 180 -42.93 0.32 6.04
CA GLY A 180 -44.33 -0.11 5.99
C GLY A 180 -45.04 -0.08 4.64
N ALA A 181 -45.09 -1.24 3.98
CA ALA A 181 -46.21 -1.60 3.11
C ALA A 181 -46.71 -3.01 3.47
N HIS A 182 -46.99 -3.24 4.76
CA HIS A 182 -47.95 -4.28 5.16
C HIS A 182 -49.22 -3.56 5.61
N THR A 183 -50.00 -3.11 4.63
CA THR A 183 -51.39 -2.70 4.81
C THR A 183 -52.18 -3.93 5.23
N ALA A 184 -52.41 -4.08 6.54
CA ALA A 184 -53.38 -5.03 7.07
C ALA A 184 -54.76 -4.65 6.53
N LYS A 185 -55.18 -5.35 5.46
CA LYS A 185 -56.48 -5.20 4.83
C LYS A 185 -57.51 -5.78 5.81
N GLY A 186 -58.37 -4.91 6.34
CA GLY A 186 -59.43 -5.27 7.28
C GLY A 186 -60.34 -6.35 6.71
N LEU A 187 -60.49 -7.45 7.46
CA LEU A 187 -61.53 -8.43 7.24
C LEU A 187 -62.70 -8.08 8.17
N LYS A 188 -63.73 -7.49 7.56
CA LYS A 188 -65.02 -7.16 8.16
C LYS A 188 -65.83 -8.46 8.26
N ALA A 189 -66.12 -8.93 9.47
CA ALA A 189 -67.04 -10.05 9.70
C ALA A 189 -68.50 -9.55 9.60
N PRO A 190 -69.41 -10.28 8.93
CA PRO A 190 -70.83 -9.93 8.93
C PRO A 190 -71.53 -10.43 10.19
N ALA A 191 -72.46 -9.61 10.67
CA ALA A 191 -73.44 -9.96 11.68
C ALA A 191 -74.37 -11.08 11.18
N GLY A 192 -74.57 -12.11 12.00
CA GLY A 192 -75.61 -13.13 11.83
C GLY A 192 -76.42 -13.23 13.12
N ARG A 193 -77.72 -12.95 13.02
CA ARG A 193 -78.73 -12.92 14.09
C ARG A 193 -79.18 -14.33 14.51
N HIS A 194 -79.78 -14.34 15.70
CA HIS A 194 -80.74 -15.27 16.31
C HIS A 194 -81.53 -16.18 15.35
#